data_AF-A0A0K0EHC4-F1
#
_entry.id   AF-A0A0K0EHC4-F1
#
_cell.length_a   1.000
_cell.length_b   1.000
_cell.length_c   1.000
_cell.angle_alpha   90.00
_cell.angle_beta   90.00
_cell.angle_gamma   90.00
#
_symmetry.space_group_name_H-M   'P 1'
#
loop_
_entity.id
_entity.type
_entity.pdbx_description
1 polymer ?
#
loop_
_entity_poly.entity_id
_entity_poly.type
_entity_poly.pdbx_seq_one_letter_code
_entity_poly.pdbx_strand_id
1 'polypeptide(L)'
;MILKIFTIITILIVYVTCEFTEDFREYILTKYGQKYLETIERLDMGSNMLGSFGGKESSTEVIKRRPIIFIHGTMLRAGIFKQHRKMFMSRGYQGGELYGTTFGDGGQTPLLQKPMFCQDVKIVRKLIEAVINYANSTVDVIGYSMGAAITRKAIFGGKCVDTGEELGIPLTNYIHTYISVAGVTYGFESCATIHSSNFACNLINGMHCRSKFLQELNNQTSKFEGRHTFGILSREDGLVGLNCCGNGCSNLKFADANFSRNSNSHFSIVHQTRELMYDLIIGRFNQIIESW
;
A
#
# COMPACT_ATOMS: atom_id res chain seq x y z
N MET A 1 1.91 -11.85 67.48
CA MET A 1 2.25 -12.18 66.07
C MET A 1 1.57 -11.18 65.16
N ILE A 2 2.23 -10.08 64.80
CA ILE A 2 1.68 -9.10 63.84
C ILE A 2 2.35 -9.41 62.50
N LEU A 3 1.61 -10.07 61.62
CA LEU A 3 2.05 -10.46 60.29
C LEU A 3 2.11 -9.19 59.42
N LYS A 4 3.31 -8.72 59.10
CA LYS A 4 3.52 -7.60 58.18
C LYS A 4 3.15 -8.06 56.76
N ILE A 5 1.98 -7.65 56.29
CA ILE A 5 1.54 -7.83 54.91
C ILE A 5 2.39 -6.89 54.04
N PHE A 6 3.34 -7.46 53.31
CA PHE A 6 4.02 -6.78 52.21
C PHE A 6 3.09 -6.76 51.00
N THR A 7 2.37 -5.66 50.80
CA THR A 7 1.61 -5.43 49.57
C THR A 7 2.60 -5.03 48.47
N ILE A 8 2.97 -5.97 47.60
CA ILE A 8 3.75 -5.68 46.39
C ILE A 8 2.81 -5.02 45.39
N ILE A 9 2.98 -3.72 45.16
CA ILE A 9 2.31 -2.98 44.09
C ILE A 9 3.10 -3.25 42.81
N THR A 10 2.68 -4.25 42.04
CA THR A 10 3.12 -4.43 40.66
C THR A 10 2.49 -3.32 39.82
N ILE A 11 3.27 -2.27 39.55
CA ILE A 11 2.93 -1.27 38.53
C ILE A 11 2.96 -2.00 37.19
N LEU A 12 1.78 -2.38 36.68
CA LEU A 12 1.63 -2.75 35.27
C LEU A 12 1.94 -1.48 34.46
N ILE A 13 3.17 -1.36 33.98
CA ILE A 13 3.49 -0.41 32.93
C ILE A 13 2.80 -0.95 31.68
N VAL A 14 1.59 -0.45 31.42
CA VAL A 14 0.93 -0.65 30.14
C VAL A 14 1.73 0.17 29.14
N TYR A 15 2.67 -0.46 28.45
CA TYR A 15 3.28 0.14 27.28
C TYR A 15 2.15 0.38 26.28
N VAL A 16 1.81 1.65 26.05
CA VAL A 16 0.96 2.02 24.92
C VAL A 16 1.77 1.66 23.68
N THR A 17 1.42 0.54 23.06
CA THR A 17 2.10 0.10 21.83
C THR A 17 1.64 0.99 20.70
N CYS A 18 2.51 1.90 20.26
CA CYS A 18 2.33 2.67 19.05
C CYS A 18 2.80 1.86 17.83
N GLU A 19 2.19 2.10 16.67
CA GLU A 19 2.63 1.48 15.41
C GLU A 19 3.61 2.39 14.65
N PHE A 20 3.35 3.71 14.67
CA PHE A 20 4.30 4.71 14.20
C PHE A 20 5.24 5.15 15.32
N THR A 21 6.41 5.68 14.94
CA THR A 21 7.33 6.27 15.92
C THR A 21 6.71 7.51 16.58
N GLU A 22 7.19 7.84 17.78
CA GLU A 22 6.70 9.02 18.52
C GLU A 22 6.86 10.31 17.71
N ASP A 23 7.98 10.49 17.01
CA ASP A 23 8.25 11.68 16.19
C ASP A 23 7.20 11.85 15.07
N PHE A 24 6.87 10.77 14.36
CA PHE A 24 5.86 10.85 13.30
C PHE A 24 4.46 11.03 13.87
N ARG A 25 4.13 10.38 15.00
CA ARG A 25 2.84 10.61 15.68
C ARG A 25 2.70 12.08 16.09
N GLU A 26 3.70 12.65 16.74
CA GLU A 26 3.69 14.05 17.17
C GLU A 26 3.51 15.00 15.98
N TYR A 27 4.22 14.75 14.88
CA TYR A 27 4.05 15.50 13.64
C TYR A 27 2.59 15.45 13.13
N ILE A 28 2.00 14.26 13.05
CA ILE A 28 0.64 14.09 12.54
C ILE A 28 -0.39 14.73 13.47
N LEU A 29 -0.23 14.57 14.78
CA LEU A 29 -1.09 15.20 15.78
C LEU A 29 -1.05 16.72 15.67
N THR A 30 0.15 17.29 15.55
CA THR A 30 0.36 18.73 15.46
C THR A 30 -0.22 19.31 14.18
N LYS A 31 -0.03 18.64 13.04
CA LYS A 31 -0.41 19.18 11.72
C LYS A 31 -1.83 18.83 11.28
N TYR A 32 -2.33 17.66 11.65
CA TYR A 32 -3.60 17.12 11.12
C TYR A 32 -4.60 16.68 12.21
N GLY A 33 -4.14 16.52 13.46
CA GLY A 33 -4.98 16.17 14.60
C GLY A 33 -5.23 14.66 14.78
N GLN A 34 -5.83 14.34 15.93
CA GLN A 34 -6.04 12.98 16.43
C GLN A 34 -6.76 12.05 15.44
N LYS A 35 -7.87 12.49 14.86
CA LYS A 35 -8.66 11.69 13.91
C LYS A 35 -7.87 11.30 12.66
N TYR A 36 -6.93 12.14 12.24
CA TYR A 36 -6.06 11.83 11.11
C TYR A 36 -5.08 10.72 11.49
N LEU A 37 -4.42 10.83 12.65
CA LEU A 37 -3.53 9.81 13.17
C LEU A 37 -4.24 8.46 13.30
N GLU A 38 -5.42 8.41 13.93
CA GLU A 38 -6.20 7.18 14.09
C GLU A 38 -6.55 6.53 12.75
N THR A 39 -6.83 7.33 11.72
CA THR A 39 -7.15 6.82 10.38
C THR A 39 -5.98 6.03 9.77
N ILE A 40 -4.75 6.49 9.96
CA ILE A 40 -3.56 5.91 9.31
C ILE A 40 -2.72 5.04 10.23
N GLU A 41 -2.85 5.15 11.54
CA GLU A 41 -2.03 4.35 12.46
C GLU A 41 -2.62 2.96 12.68
N ARG A 42 -3.95 2.86 12.69
CA ARG A 42 -4.65 1.57 12.69
C ARG A 42 -4.17 0.63 13.81
N LEU A 43 -4.17 1.14 15.05
CA LEU A 43 -3.87 0.35 16.24
C LEU A 43 -4.80 -0.86 16.40
N ASP A 44 -5.99 -0.82 15.79
CA ASP A 44 -6.92 -1.94 15.72
C ASP A 44 -6.43 -3.12 14.86
N MET A 45 -5.42 -2.91 14.00
CA MET A 45 -4.92 -3.91 13.05
C MET A 45 -3.74 -4.73 13.59
N GLY A 46 -3.31 -4.47 14.82
CA GLY A 46 -2.26 -5.21 15.50
C GLY A 46 -1.30 -4.29 16.25
N SER A 47 -0.28 -4.90 16.83
CA SER A 47 0.82 -4.20 17.49
C SER A 47 2.16 -4.69 16.92
N ASN A 48 3.24 -3.96 17.16
CA ASN A 48 4.60 -4.31 16.77
C ASN A 48 4.82 -4.35 15.24
N MET A 49 4.43 -3.28 14.57
CA MET A 49 4.56 -3.02 13.14
C MET A 49 3.73 -3.95 12.24
N LEU A 50 2.58 -4.40 12.73
CA LEU A 50 1.67 -5.30 12.02
C LEU A 50 0.56 -4.53 11.30
N GLY A 51 -0.05 -3.57 11.98
CA GLY A 51 -1.07 -2.67 11.47
C GLY A 51 -0.46 -1.55 10.63
N SER A 52 0.53 -0.85 11.16
CA SER A 52 1.24 0.23 10.47
C SER A 52 2.70 0.32 10.91
N PHE A 53 3.52 1.08 10.20
CA PHE A 53 4.91 1.34 10.58
C PHE A 53 5.46 2.58 9.86
N GLY A 54 6.47 3.20 10.46
CA GLY A 54 7.21 4.32 9.87
C GLY A 54 7.38 5.49 10.84
N GLY A 55 8.22 6.44 10.42
CA GLY A 55 8.60 7.59 11.21
C GLY A 55 10.06 7.52 11.70
N LYS A 56 10.62 8.68 12.04
CA LYS A 56 12.00 8.77 12.52
C LYS A 56 12.11 8.17 13.92
N GLU A 57 13.19 7.47 14.21
CA GLU A 57 13.52 6.95 15.54
C GLU A 57 13.75 8.09 16.55
N SER A 58 14.22 9.25 16.06
CA SER A 58 14.34 10.46 16.88
C SER A 58 14.19 11.73 16.04
N SER A 59 13.94 12.86 16.70
CA SER A 59 13.86 14.17 16.07
C SER A 59 15.15 14.60 15.36
N THR A 60 16.29 14.01 15.73
CA THR A 60 17.61 14.28 15.13
C THR A 60 17.95 13.41 13.92
N GLU A 61 17.17 12.35 13.65
CA GLU A 61 17.36 11.54 12.44
C GLU A 61 17.06 12.39 11.19
N VAL A 62 17.87 12.21 10.15
CA VAL A 62 17.70 12.89 8.86
C VAL A 62 17.28 11.86 7.82
N ILE A 63 16.15 12.09 7.16
CA ILE A 63 15.71 11.31 6.00
C ILE A 63 16.65 11.61 4.84
N LYS A 64 17.46 10.64 4.42
CA LYS A 64 18.50 10.81 3.38
C LYS A 64 18.04 10.31 2.02
N ARG A 65 17.09 9.39 2.00
CA ARG A 65 16.54 8.75 0.80
C ARG A 65 15.08 9.14 0.64
N ARG A 66 14.56 8.94 -0.57
CA ARG A 66 13.11 9.03 -0.81
C ARG A 66 12.40 7.99 0.06
N PRO A 67 11.41 8.38 0.86
CA PRO A 67 10.61 7.42 1.61
C PRO A 67 9.89 6.43 0.69
N ILE A 68 9.76 5.20 1.16
CA ILE A 68 9.03 4.13 0.47
C ILE A 68 7.75 3.84 1.23
N ILE A 69 6.63 3.85 0.52
CA ILE A 69 5.31 3.53 1.08
C ILE A 69 4.85 2.19 0.52
N PHE A 70 4.63 1.21 1.41
CA PHE A 70 4.18 -0.13 1.05
C PHE A 70 2.67 -0.28 1.32
N ILE A 71 1.91 -0.63 0.28
CA ILE A 71 0.46 -0.79 0.33
C ILE A 71 0.09 -2.25 0.02
N HIS A 72 -0.53 -2.92 0.99
CA HIS A 72 -0.76 -4.36 0.95
C HIS A 72 -1.98 -4.74 0.09
N GLY A 73 -2.21 -6.05 -0.11
CA GLY A 73 -3.39 -6.56 -0.79
C GLY A 73 -4.62 -6.63 0.10
N THR A 74 -5.78 -6.92 -0.47
CA THR A 74 -6.98 -7.21 0.34
C THR A 74 -6.74 -8.40 1.28
N MET A 75 -7.48 -8.46 2.38
CA MET A 75 -7.36 -9.47 3.45
C MET A 75 -6.00 -9.53 4.17
N LEU A 76 -5.10 -8.60 3.90
CA LEU A 76 -3.77 -8.53 4.49
C LEU A 76 -3.63 -7.28 5.36
N ARG A 77 -2.43 -7.10 5.91
CA ARG A 77 -2.04 -5.95 6.73
C ARG A 77 -0.67 -5.45 6.30
N ALA A 78 -0.30 -4.25 6.69
CA ALA A 78 1.01 -3.65 6.38
C ALA A 78 2.19 -4.55 6.81
N GLY A 79 2.00 -5.34 7.87
CA GLY A 79 2.98 -6.31 8.37
C GLY A 79 3.51 -7.31 7.35
N ILE A 80 2.81 -7.59 6.24
CA ILE A 80 3.30 -8.47 5.17
C ILE A 80 4.67 -8.01 4.62
N PHE A 81 4.94 -6.71 4.65
CA PHE A 81 6.19 -6.13 4.16
C PHE A 81 7.35 -6.19 5.15
N LYS A 82 7.23 -6.90 6.28
CA LYS A 82 8.32 -7.04 7.28
C LYS A 82 9.63 -7.48 6.65
N GLN A 83 9.58 -8.44 5.72
CA GLN A 83 10.77 -8.96 5.04
C GLN A 83 11.32 -8.03 3.96
N HIS A 84 10.48 -7.16 3.40
CA HIS A 84 10.92 -6.07 2.53
C HIS A 84 11.68 -5.04 3.36
N ARG A 85 11.10 -4.58 4.46
CA ARG A 85 11.75 -3.60 5.35
C ARG A 85 13.12 -4.07 5.82
N LYS A 86 13.23 -5.31 6.29
CA LYS A 86 14.52 -5.90 6.69
C LYS A 86 15.55 -5.86 5.56
N MET A 87 15.15 -6.20 4.34
CA MET A 87 16.05 -6.14 3.18
C MET A 87 16.48 -4.70 2.88
N PHE A 88 15.55 -3.75 2.81
CA PHE A 88 15.86 -2.33 2.59
C PHE A 88 16.79 -1.78 3.70
N MET A 89 16.52 -2.10 4.96
CA MET A 89 17.37 -1.68 6.10
C MET A 89 18.76 -2.30 6.04
N SER A 90 18.88 -3.57 5.62
CA SER A 90 20.19 -4.20 5.41
C SER A 90 21.04 -3.51 4.34
N ARG A 91 20.41 -2.68 3.49
CA ARG A 91 21.03 -1.89 2.43
C ARG A 91 21.10 -0.39 2.75
N GLY A 92 20.97 -0.04 4.03
CA GLY A 92 21.17 1.31 4.53
C GLY A 92 19.98 2.25 4.37
N TYR A 93 18.77 1.73 4.18
CA TYR A 93 17.56 2.50 4.49
C TYR A 93 17.35 2.56 6.01
N GLN A 94 16.77 3.64 6.50
CA GLN A 94 16.37 3.78 7.90
C GLN A 94 14.89 3.47 8.11
N GLY A 95 14.48 3.20 9.35
CA GLY A 95 13.06 3.02 9.70
C GLY A 95 12.22 4.24 9.29
N GLY A 96 12.76 5.44 9.47
CA GLY A 96 12.16 6.72 9.05
C GLY A 96 12.03 6.92 7.54
N GLU A 97 12.47 5.96 6.73
CA GLU A 97 12.35 5.99 5.27
C GLU A 97 11.40 4.90 4.75
N LEU A 98 10.76 4.13 5.63
CA LEU A 98 9.90 2.99 5.28
C LEU A 98 8.55 3.11 5.98
N TYR A 99 7.47 3.19 5.19
CA TYR A 99 6.12 3.48 5.70
C TYR A 99 5.10 2.47 5.20
N GLY A 100 4.09 2.19 6.01
CA GLY A 100 2.95 1.39 5.62
C GLY A 100 1.81 1.55 6.61
N THR A 101 0.59 1.44 6.11
CA THR A 101 -0.62 1.38 6.92
C THR A 101 -1.54 0.30 6.39
N THR A 102 -2.39 -0.23 7.27
CA THR A 102 -3.41 -1.18 6.87
C THR A 102 -4.66 -0.45 6.40
N PHE A 103 -5.09 -0.67 5.15
CA PHE A 103 -6.46 -0.34 4.76
C PHE A 103 -7.38 -1.55 4.98
N GLY A 104 -8.68 -1.31 5.05
CA GLY A 104 -9.66 -2.36 5.35
C GLY A 104 -9.56 -2.89 6.78
N ASP A 105 -10.03 -4.11 7.00
CA ASP A 105 -10.24 -4.73 8.32
C ASP A 105 -9.22 -5.84 8.64
N GLY A 106 -8.16 -5.95 7.84
CA GLY A 106 -7.10 -6.92 8.05
C GLY A 106 -7.53 -8.38 7.86
N GLY A 107 -8.55 -8.63 7.03
CA GLY A 107 -8.98 -9.98 6.63
C GLY A 107 -10.27 -10.48 7.26
N GLN A 108 -11.05 -9.60 7.89
CA GLN A 108 -12.35 -9.98 8.45
C GLN A 108 -13.41 -10.13 7.34
N THR A 109 -13.36 -9.27 6.31
CA THR A 109 -14.23 -9.39 5.13
C THR A 109 -13.62 -10.35 4.10
N PRO A 110 -14.36 -11.38 3.64
CA PRO A 110 -13.90 -12.28 2.58
C PRO A 110 -13.63 -11.55 1.26
N LEU A 111 -12.68 -12.06 0.46
CA LEU A 111 -12.25 -11.48 -0.83
C LEU A 111 -13.43 -11.04 -1.72
N LEU A 112 -14.40 -11.94 -1.90
CA LEU A 112 -15.55 -11.74 -2.78
C LEU A 112 -16.65 -10.83 -2.19
N GLN A 113 -16.44 -10.31 -0.98
CA GLN A 113 -17.30 -9.35 -0.30
C GLN A 113 -16.61 -8.01 -0.04
N LYS A 114 -15.37 -7.82 -0.53
CA LYS A 114 -14.57 -6.61 -0.31
C LYS A 114 -14.37 -5.83 -1.63
N PRO A 115 -15.29 -4.90 -1.97
CA PRO A 115 -15.06 -3.89 -3.00
C PRO A 115 -13.89 -2.95 -2.65
N MET A 116 -13.48 -2.14 -3.62
CA MET A 116 -12.45 -1.10 -3.46
C MET A 116 -13.09 0.18 -2.91
N PHE A 117 -13.35 0.21 -1.60
CA PHE A 117 -14.10 1.30 -0.97
C PHE A 117 -13.33 2.63 -0.96
N CYS A 118 -14.08 3.74 -1.04
CA CYS A 118 -13.53 5.08 -0.83
C CYS A 118 -12.74 5.22 0.47
N GLN A 119 -13.18 4.57 1.55
CA GLN A 119 -12.49 4.63 2.84
C GLN A 119 -11.08 4.03 2.77
N ASP A 120 -10.88 2.94 2.02
CA ASP A 120 -9.57 2.33 1.82
C ASP A 120 -8.64 3.29 1.04
N VAL A 121 -9.19 3.93 0.00
CA VAL A 121 -8.48 4.96 -0.78
C VAL A 121 -8.08 6.14 0.10
N LYS A 122 -8.97 6.62 0.97
CA LYS A 122 -8.70 7.74 1.89
C LYS A 122 -7.61 7.40 2.90
N ILE A 123 -7.58 6.20 3.46
CA ILE A 123 -6.51 5.75 4.37
C ILE A 123 -5.15 5.82 3.66
N VAL A 124 -5.06 5.21 2.47
CA VAL A 124 -3.82 5.19 1.68
C VAL A 124 -3.40 6.58 1.26
N ARG A 125 -4.34 7.40 0.75
CA ARG A 125 -4.05 8.77 0.35
C ARG A 125 -3.52 9.61 1.50
N LYS A 126 -4.13 9.51 2.69
CA LYS A 126 -3.68 10.22 3.88
C LYS A 126 -2.26 9.83 4.27
N LEU A 127 -1.90 8.54 4.21
CA LEU A 127 -0.52 8.13 4.48
C LEU A 127 0.44 8.75 3.46
N ILE A 128 0.11 8.72 2.17
CA ILE A 128 0.96 9.31 1.11
C ILE A 128 1.19 10.80 1.37
N GLU A 129 0.11 11.56 1.58
CA GLU A 129 0.18 13.00 1.86
C GLU A 129 1.00 13.29 3.12
N ALA A 130 0.77 12.54 4.20
CA ALA A 130 1.50 12.68 5.45
C ALA A 130 3.01 12.45 5.26
N VAL A 131 3.42 11.41 4.54
CA VAL A 131 4.83 11.07 4.33
C VAL A 131 5.53 12.09 3.43
N ILE A 132 4.89 12.53 2.33
CA ILE A 132 5.42 13.61 1.47
C ILE A 132 5.71 14.86 2.31
N ASN A 133 4.74 15.24 3.14
CA ASN A 133 4.80 16.45 3.96
C ASN A 133 5.81 16.34 5.12
N TYR A 134 5.94 15.15 5.71
CA TYR A 134 6.85 14.89 6.82
C TYR A 134 8.30 14.81 6.36
N ALA A 135 8.56 14.11 5.25
CA ALA A 135 9.89 14.00 4.67
C ALA A 135 10.30 15.21 3.83
N ASN A 136 9.33 16.09 3.49
CA ASN A 136 9.51 17.21 2.57
C ASN A 136 10.20 16.78 1.26
N SER A 137 9.73 15.68 0.67
CA SER A 137 10.35 15.03 -0.48
C SER A 137 9.30 14.31 -1.32
N THR A 138 9.68 13.90 -2.53
CA THR A 138 8.90 12.91 -3.28
C THR A 138 9.04 11.54 -2.62
N VAL A 139 8.06 10.68 -2.86
CA VAL A 139 8.00 9.32 -2.30
C VAL A 139 8.02 8.28 -3.40
N ASP A 140 8.47 7.09 -3.07
CA ASP A 140 8.29 5.90 -3.88
C ASP A 140 7.18 5.03 -3.26
N VAL A 141 6.39 4.34 -4.09
CA VAL A 141 5.21 3.61 -3.64
C VAL A 141 5.14 2.23 -4.27
N ILE A 142 4.87 1.22 -3.45
CA ILE A 142 4.70 -0.19 -3.87
C ILE A 142 3.29 -0.65 -3.50
N GLY A 143 2.44 -0.87 -4.50
CA GLY A 143 1.09 -1.38 -4.32
C GLY A 143 0.99 -2.86 -4.71
N TYR A 144 0.57 -3.72 -3.78
CA TYR A 144 0.40 -5.15 -4.02
C TYR A 144 -1.07 -5.54 -4.16
N SER A 145 -1.42 -6.39 -5.14
CA SER A 145 -2.78 -6.93 -5.31
C SER A 145 -3.83 -5.82 -5.42
N MET A 146 -4.94 -5.88 -4.66
CA MET A 146 -5.93 -4.80 -4.59
C MET A 146 -5.32 -3.45 -4.18
N GLY A 147 -4.23 -3.47 -3.40
CA GLY A 147 -3.48 -2.27 -3.03
C GLY A 147 -3.00 -1.45 -4.22
N ALA A 148 -2.73 -2.08 -5.37
CA ALA A 148 -2.40 -1.36 -6.59
C ALA A 148 -3.57 -0.48 -7.08
N ALA A 149 -4.79 -1.00 -7.12
CA ALA A 149 -5.96 -0.23 -7.55
C ALA A 149 -6.28 0.90 -6.55
N ILE A 150 -6.27 0.59 -5.25
CA ILE A 150 -6.50 1.56 -4.17
C ILE A 150 -5.49 2.70 -4.25
N THR A 151 -4.20 2.37 -4.39
CA THR A 151 -3.13 3.37 -4.44
C THR A 151 -3.19 4.21 -5.71
N ARG A 152 -3.50 3.61 -6.87
CA ARG A 152 -3.72 4.37 -8.10
C ARG A 152 -4.83 5.41 -7.93
N LYS A 153 -5.96 5.04 -7.34
CA LYS A 153 -7.04 6.01 -7.06
C LYS A 153 -6.62 7.06 -6.04
N ALA A 154 -5.86 6.69 -5.01
CA ALA A 154 -5.32 7.62 -4.02
C ALA A 154 -4.39 8.67 -4.66
N ILE A 155 -3.55 8.27 -5.61
CA ILE A 155 -2.65 9.16 -6.38
C ILE A 155 -3.44 10.01 -7.38
N PHE A 156 -4.40 9.42 -8.10
CA PHE A 156 -5.20 10.13 -9.10
C PHE A 156 -6.05 11.24 -8.48
N GLY A 157 -6.64 11.00 -7.31
CA GLY A 157 -7.53 11.95 -6.66
C GLY A 157 -8.91 12.04 -7.35
N GLY A 158 -9.45 13.26 -7.42
CA GLY A 158 -10.82 13.51 -7.89
C GLY A 158 -11.86 13.03 -6.88
N LYS A 159 -12.98 12.47 -7.36
CA LYS A 159 -14.05 11.95 -6.50
C LYS A 159 -14.02 10.44 -6.37
N CYS A 160 -14.41 9.91 -5.23
CA CYS A 160 -14.72 8.50 -5.07
C CYS A 160 -15.94 8.11 -5.93
N VAL A 161 -15.84 7.00 -6.68
CA VAL A 161 -16.90 6.58 -7.62
C VAL A 161 -18.14 6.01 -6.93
N ASP A 162 -17.99 5.53 -5.70
CA ASP A 162 -19.03 4.92 -4.87
C ASP A 162 -19.74 5.94 -3.96
N THR A 163 -18.98 6.83 -3.31
CA THR A 163 -19.54 7.80 -2.34
C THR A 163 -19.65 9.22 -2.87
N GLY A 164 -18.94 9.58 -3.94
CA GLY A 164 -18.85 10.95 -4.45
C GLY A 164 -17.97 11.89 -3.61
N GLU A 165 -17.36 11.39 -2.53
CA GLU A 165 -16.46 12.18 -1.68
C GLU A 165 -15.22 12.65 -2.45
N GLU A 166 -14.79 13.89 -2.17
CA GLU A 166 -13.58 14.47 -2.77
C GLU A 166 -12.31 13.90 -2.11
N LEU A 167 -11.40 13.39 -2.93
CA LEU A 167 -10.05 12.97 -2.54
C LEU A 167 -9.05 14.12 -2.66
N GLY A 168 -9.28 15.08 -3.58
CA GLY A 168 -8.40 16.21 -3.83
C GLY A 168 -7.62 16.08 -5.14
N ILE A 169 -6.57 16.91 -5.28
CA ILE A 169 -5.78 16.99 -6.52
C ILE A 169 -4.91 15.75 -6.75
N PRO A 170 -4.48 15.48 -8.00
CA PRO A 170 -3.52 14.42 -8.28
C PRO A 170 -2.20 14.61 -7.52
N LEU A 171 -1.64 13.51 -7.01
CA LEU A 171 -0.35 13.48 -6.33
C LEU A 171 0.80 13.10 -7.27
N THR A 172 0.55 12.98 -8.58
CA THR A 172 1.50 12.50 -9.61
C THR A 172 2.89 13.12 -9.48
N ASN A 173 2.98 14.44 -9.25
CA ASN A 173 4.26 15.15 -9.16
C ASN A 173 5.05 14.87 -7.86
N TYR A 174 4.41 14.24 -6.88
CA TYR A 174 5.03 13.85 -5.62
C TYR A 174 5.41 12.37 -5.57
N ILE A 175 5.06 11.58 -6.59
CA ILE A 175 5.43 10.17 -6.70
C ILE A 175 6.59 10.04 -7.68
N HIS A 176 7.76 9.66 -7.17
CA HIS A 176 8.94 9.43 -8.00
C HIS A 176 8.84 8.07 -8.71
N THR A 177 8.82 6.97 -7.96
CA THR A 177 8.66 5.61 -8.50
C THR A 177 7.39 4.97 -7.97
N TYR A 178 6.56 4.42 -8.86
CA TYR A 178 5.42 3.59 -8.52
C TYR A 178 5.60 2.17 -9.04
N ILE A 179 5.38 1.17 -8.20
CA ILE A 179 5.47 -0.25 -8.55
C ILE A 179 4.15 -0.94 -8.20
N SER A 180 3.48 -1.50 -9.20
CA SER A 180 2.32 -2.39 -9.02
C SER A 180 2.79 -3.84 -9.04
N VAL A 181 2.56 -4.59 -7.97
CA VAL A 181 2.94 -6.02 -7.86
C VAL A 181 1.68 -6.87 -7.84
N ALA A 182 1.54 -7.78 -8.81
CA ALA A 182 0.35 -8.64 -8.97
C ALA A 182 -0.97 -7.86 -8.82
N GLY A 183 -0.98 -6.63 -9.33
CA GLY A 183 -2.03 -5.67 -9.02
C GLY A 183 -3.36 -6.01 -9.68
N VAL A 184 -4.46 -5.56 -9.06
CA VAL A 184 -5.80 -5.56 -9.68
C VAL A 184 -5.93 -4.31 -10.57
N THR A 185 -5.08 -4.18 -11.58
CA THR A 185 -4.96 -2.94 -12.37
C THR A 185 -5.98 -2.87 -13.50
N TYR A 186 -6.23 -3.99 -14.18
CA TYR A 186 -7.31 -4.14 -15.17
C TYR A 186 -8.49 -4.95 -14.65
N GLY A 187 -8.34 -5.66 -13.54
CA GLY A 187 -9.44 -6.35 -12.87
C GLY A 187 -9.01 -7.64 -12.21
N PHE A 188 -10.01 -8.36 -11.73
CA PHE A 188 -9.92 -9.72 -11.20
C PHE A 188 -10.63 -10.63 -12.19
N GLU A 189 -9.90 -11.56 -12.82
CA GLU A 189 -10.37 -12.30 -14.01
C GLU A 189 -11.72 -12.97 -13.79
N SER A 190 -11.91 -13.65 -12.65
CA SER A 190 -13.17 -14.31 -12.33
C SER A 190 -14.36 -13.34 -12.17
N CYS A 191 -14.13 -12.04 -11.94
CA CYS A 191 -15.24 -11.07 -11.93
C CYS A 191 -15.94 -10.99 -13.30
N ALA A 192 -15.27 -11.31 -14.41
CA ALA A 192 -15.86 -11.28 -15.74
C ALA A 192 -17.14 -12.14 -15.85
N THR A 193 -17.27 -13.19 -15.03
CA THR A 193 -18.42 -14.11 -15.05
C THR A 193 -19.35 -13.99 -13.83
N ILE A 194 -18.95 -13.34 -12.73
CA ILE A 194 -19.67 -13.39 -11.42
C ILE A 194 -20.21 -12.01 -10.97
N HIS A 195 -20.30 -11.01 -11.84
CA HIS A 195 -20.58 -9.61 -11.43
C HIS A 195 -21.94 -9.35 -10.74
N SER A 196 -22.99 -10.13 -11.01
CA SER A 196 -24.36 -9.82 -10.52
C SER A 196 -24.64 -10.27 -9.09
N SER A 197 -23.93 -11.27 -8.57
CA SER A 197 -24.12 -11.82 -7.21
C SER A 197 -22.98 -11.50 -6.26
N ASN A 198 -21.89 -10.90 -6.75
CA ASN A 198 -20.65 -10.72 -6.01
C ASN A 198 -20.36 -9.25 -5.74
N PHE A 199 -20.38 -8.87 -4.46
CA PHE A 199 -20.22 -7.49 -4.06
C PHE A 199 -18.85 -6.93 -4.47
N ALA A 200 -17.78 -7.73 -4.38
CA ALA A 200 -16.45 -7.31 -4.81
C ALA A 200 -16.29 -7.18 -6.33
N CYS A 201 -17.23 -7.70 -7.13
CA CYS A 201 -17.21 -7.64 -8.60
C CYS A 201 -18.24 -6.68 -9.20
N ASN A 202 -18.81 -5.78 -8.40
CA ASN A 202 -19.81 -4.82 -8.88
C ASN A 202 -19.22 -3.82 -9.92
N LEU A 203 -20.08 -3.24 -10.75
CA LEU A 203 -19.68 -2.31 -11.83
C LEU A 203 -19.42 -0.86 -11.38
N ILE A 204 -19.43 -0.56 -10.08
CA ILE A 204 -19.13 0.76 -9.53
C ILE A 204 -17.70 0.78 -8.98
N ASN A 205 -17.47 0.15 -7.84
CA ASN A 205 -16.18 0.08 -7.14
C ASN A 205 -15.65 -1.36 -6.98
N GLY A 206 -16.16 -2.30 -7.75
CA GLY A 206 -15.68 -3.68 -7.78
C GLY A 206 -14.45 -3.89 -8.65
N MET A 207 -13.83 -5.05 -8.51
CA MET A 207 -12.66 -5.51 -9.26
C MET A 207 -12.99 -6.00 -10.67
N HIS A 208 -14.22 -5.79 -11.14
CA HIS A 208 -14.59 -6.09 -12.52
C HIS A 208 -13.93 -5.12 -13.49
N CYS A 209 -13.39 -5.59 -14.62
CA CYS A 209 -12.65 -4.77 -15.60
C CYS A 209 -13.45 -3.59 -16.21
N ARG A 210 -14.77 -3.69 -16.17
CA ARG A 210 -15.72 -2.62 -16.57
C ARG A 210 -16.30 -1.82 -15.39
N SER A 211 -15.75 -1.94 -14.17
CA SER A 211 -16.20 -1.11 -13.06
C SER A 211 -15.84 0.36 -13.31
N LYS A 212 -16.68 1.29 -12.84
CA LYS A 212 -16.40 2.74 -12.94
C LYS A 212 -15.03 3.07 -12.34
N PHE A 213 -14.66 2.43 -11.24
CA PHE A 213 -13.36 2.60 -10.58
C PHE A 213 -12.19 2.27 -11.52
N LEU A 214 -12.16 1.07 -12.11
CA LEU A 214 -11.03 0.67 -12.98
C LEU A 214 -11.07 1.39 -14.32
N GLN A 215 -12.26 1.67 -14.85
CA GLN A 215 -12.43 2.44 -16.08
C GLN A 215 -11.92 3.87 -15.92
N GLU A 216 -12.22 4.55 -14.82
CA GLU A 216 -11.69 5.91 -14.56
C GLU A 216 -10.17 5.94 -14.62
N LEU A 217 -9.51 4.99 -13.95
CA LEU A 217 -8.05 4.91 -13.91
C LEU A 217 -7.45 4.48 -15.26
N ASN A 218 -8.05 3.51 -15.93
CA ASN A 218 -7.51 2.97 -17.18
C ASN A 218 -7.89 3.80 -18.40
N ASN A 219 -8.87 4.71 -18.32
CA ASN A 219 -9.23 5.64 -19.39
C ASN A 219 -8.39 6.92 -19.41
N GLN A 220 -7.48 7.10 -18.43
CA GLN A 220 -6.50 8.18 -18.50
C GLN A 220 -5.65 8.06 -19.78
N THR A 221 -5.26 9.20 -20.34
CA THR A 221 -4.54 9.31 -21.62
C THR A 221 -3.01 9.29 -21.46
N SER A 222 -2.52 9.40 -20.22
CA SER A 222 -1.11 9.34 -19.88
C SER A 222 -0.91 8.68 -18.50
N LYS A 223 0.33 8.32 -18.16
CA LYS A 223 0.66 7.82 -16.82
C LYS A 223 0.40 8.92 -15.78
N PHE A 224 -0.16 8.54 -14.63
CA PHE A 224 -0.41 9.45 -13.51
C PHE A 224 0.10 8.92 -12.17
N GLU A 225 0.56 7.66 -12.15
CA GLU A 225 0.99 6.98 -10.94
C GLU A 225 2.33 7.50 -10.40
N GLY A 226 3.17 8.11 -11.24
CA GLY A 226 4.44 8.72 -10.85
C GLY A 226 5.35 8.99 -12.05
N ARG A 227 6.57 9.49 -11.77
CA ARG A 227 7.58 9.76 -12.82
C ARG A 227 8.04 8.46 -13.50
N HIS A 228 8.35 7.46 -12.69
CA HIS A 228 8.72 6.11 -13.12
C HIS A 228 7.66 5.12 -12.65
N THR A 229 7.17 4.27 -13.54
CA THR A 229 6.04 3.39 -13.25
C THR A 229 6.30 1.98 -13.76
N PHE A 230 6.11 0.98 -12.91
CA PHE A 230 6.42 -0.41 -13.24
C PHE A 230 5.28 -1.34 -12.83
N GLY A 231 5.00 -2.33 -13.67
CA GLY A 231 4.20 -3.50 -13.30
C GLY A 231 5.11 -4.69 -13.06
N ILE A 232 4.83 -5.49 -12.04
CA ILE A 232 5.43 -6.80 -11.79
C ILE A 232 4.28 -7.79 -11.71
N LEU A 233 4.22 -8.73 -12.65
CA LEU A 233 3.15 -9.71 -12.76
C LEU A 233 3.70 -11.13 -12.84
N SER A 234 2.88 -12.12 -12.49
CA SER A 234 3.22 -13.53 -12.69
C SER A 234 2.32 -14.17 -13.73
N ARG A 235 2.89 -15.04 -14.57
CA ARG A 235 2.12 -15.90 -15.49
C ARG A 235 1.40 -17.05 -14.79
N GLU A 236 1.72 -17.28 -13.52
CA GLU A 236 1.11 -18.31 -12.67
C GLU A 236 0.29 -17.68 -11.51
N ASP A 237 -0.12 -16.42 -11.68
CA ASP A 237 -1.08 -15.78 -10.79
C ASP A 237 -2.49 -16.31 -11.04
N GLY A 238 -2.77 -17.49 -10.47
CA GLY A 238 -4.10 -18.12 -10.51
C GLY A 238 -5.15 -17.44 -9.64
N LEU A 239 -4.80 -16.36 -8.90
CA LEU A 239 -5.77 -15.62 -8.10
C LEU A 239 -6.34 -14.45 -8.88
N VAL A 240 -5.51 -13.47 -9.25
CA VAL A 240 -5.95 -12.30 -10.02
C VAL A 240 -6.28 -12.67 -11.46
N GLY A 241 -5.55 -13.67 -12.00
CA GLY A 241 -5.74 -14.16 -13.35
C GLY A 241 -4.93 -13.38 -14.39
N LEU A 242 -5.11 -13.76 -15.65
CA LEU A 242 -4.26 -13.28 -16.75
C LEU A 242 -4.99 -12.41 -17.76
N ASN A 243 -6.30 -12.60 -17.94
CA ASN A 243 -7.10 -11.88 -18.93
C ASN A 243 -8.30 -11.17 -18.31
N CYS A 244 -8.22 -9.84 -18.26
CA CYS A 244 -9.26 -8.96 -17.76
C CYS A 244 -9.75 -8.06 -18.89
N CYS A 245 -10.85 -8.45 -19.54
CA CYS A 245 -11.42 -7.75 -20.69
C CYS A 245 -10.39 -7.52 -21.83
N GLY A 246 -9.58 -8.53 -22.16
CA GLY A 246 -8.56 -8.45 -23.22
C GLY A 246 -7.24 -7.81 -22.79
N ASN A 247 -7.11 -7.42 -21.52
CA ASN A 247 -5.88 -6.84 -20.97
C ASN A 247 -5.25 -7.79 -19.96
N GLY A 248 -3.93 -7.74 -19.82
CA GLY A 248 -3.24 -8.40 -18.71
C GLY A 248 -3.75 -7.87 -17.37
N CYS A 249 -4.36 -8.71 -16.54
CA CYS A 249 -5.06 -8.26 -15.32
C CYS A 249 -4.20 -7.40 -14.39
N SER A 250 -2.90 -7.72 -14.31
CA SER A 250 -1.89 -7.02 -13.50
C SER A 250 -0.94 -6.12 -14.31
N ASN A 251 -1.18 -5.94 -15.61
CA ASN A 251 -0.40 -4.99 -16.39
C ASN A 251 -0.75 -3.56 -15.97
N LEU A 252 0.26 -2.70 -15.85
CA LEU A 252 0.05 -1.29 -15.60
C LEU A 252 0.09 -0.52 -16.92
N LYS A 253 -0.98 0.25 -17.20
CA LYS A 253 -1.10 1.07 -18.42
C LYS A 253 -0.03 2.16 -18.39
N PHE A 254 0.66 2.36 -19.51
CA PHE A 254 1.76 3.34 -19.64
C PHE A 254 2.92 3.15 -18.66
N ALA A 255 3.10 1.95 -18.10
CA ALA A 255 4.29 1.61 -17.35
C ALA A 255 5.53 1.74 -18.23
N ASP A 256 6.64 2.19 -17.64
CA ASP A 256 7.96 2.15 -18.27
C ASP A 256 8.34 0.71 -18.61
N ALA A 257 7.98 -0.24 -17.75
CA ALA A 257 8.05 -1.67 -18.05
C ALA A 257 7.00 -2.47 -17.24
N ASN A 258 6.51 -3.56 -17.85
CA ASN A 258 5.76 -4.61 -17.17
C ASN A 258 6.64 -5.88 -17.12
N PHE A 259 7.21 -6.17 -15.96
CA PHE A 259 8.05 -7.35 -15.71
C PHE A 259 7.18 -8.58 -15.46
N SER A 260 7.31 -9.58 -16.32
CA SER A 260 6.62 -10.86 -16.18
C SER A 260 7.54 -11.89 -15.54
N ARG A 261 7.07 -12.54 -14.47
CA ARG A 261 7.76 -13.64 -13.80
C ARG A 261 7.05 -14.96 -14.06
N ASN A 262 7.86 -16.01 -14.18
CA ASN A 262 7.38 -17.39 -14.21
C ASN A 262 7.44 -17.97 -12.79
N SER A 263 6.72 -19.06 -12.54
CA SER A 263 6.85 -19.88 -11.33
C SER A 263 6.57 -19.17 -10.00
N ASN A 264 5.75 -18.11 -10.05
CA ASN A 264 5.32 -17.39 -8.88
C ASN A 264 3.80 -17.43 -8.76
N SER A 265 3.27 -17.80 -7.59
CA SER A 265 1.85 -17.59 -7.31
C SER A 265 1.58 -16.12 -6.98
N HIS A 266 0.30 -15.75 -6.91
CA HIS A 266 -0.13 -14.45 -6.40
C HIS A 266 0.52 -14.09 -5.05
N PHE A 267 0.69 -15.09 -4.19
CA PHE A 267 1.19 -14.92 -2.83
C PHE A 267 2.72 -14.92 -2.75
N SER A 268 3.40 -15.65 -3.65
CA SER A 268 4.87 -15.72 -3.62
C SER A 268 5.51 -14.52 -4.31
N ILE A 269 4.90 -13.98 -5.37
CA ILE A 269 5.49 -12.93 -6.20
C ILE A 269 5.92 -11.70 -5.40
N VAL A 270 5.11 -11.25 -4.44
CA VAL A 270 5.43 -10.08 -3.60
C VAL A 270 6.70 -10.30 -2.77
N HIS A 271 7.01 -11.53 -2.39
CA HIS A 271 8.22 -11.85 -1.63
C HIS A 271 9.41 -12.21 -2.52
N GLN A 272 9.18 -12.91 -3.63
CA GLN A 272 10.26 -13.36 -4.51
C GLN A 272 10.82 -12.24 -5.40
N THR A 273 10.04 -11.17 -5.64
CA THR A 273 10.46 -10.03 -6.47
C THR A 273 11.02 -8.86 -5.67
N ARG A 274 11.34 -9.07 -4.37
CA ARG A 274 11.90 -8.01 -3.49
C ARG A 274 13.16 -7.37 -4.06
N GLU A 275 14.03 -8.16 -4.67
CA GLU A 275 15.25 -7.66 -5.31
C GLU A 275 14.93 -6.74 -6.49
N LEU A 276 14.04 -7.17 -7.38
CA LEU A 276 13.55 -6.34 -8.48
C LEU A 276 12.93 -5.03 -7.95
N MET A 277 12.05 -5.12 -6.95
CA MET A 277 11.46 -3.93 -6.32
C MET A 277 12.54 -2.97 -5.80
N TYR A 278 13.56 -3.48 -5.13
CA TYR A 278 14.67 -2.67 -4.63
C TYR A 278 15.41 -1.96 -5.77
N ASP A 279 15.80 -2.70 -6.82
CA ASP A 279 16.55 -2.15 -7.95
C ASP A 279 15.75 -1.06 -8.68
N LEU A 280 14.44 -1.24 -8.83
CA LEU A 280 13.54 -0.23 -9.40
C LEU A 280 13.44 1.01 -8.50
N ILE A 281 13.37 0.85 -7.17
CA ILE A 281 13.31 1.97 -6.23
C ILE A 281 14.59 2.80 -6.26
N ILE A 282 15.77 2.16 -6.30
CA ILE A 282 17.06 2.87 -6.32
C ILE A 282 17.47 3.36 -7.72
N GLY A 283 16.67 3.09 -8.75
CA GLY A 283 16.88 3.60 -10.11
C GLY A 283 17.84 2.78 -10.98
N ARG A 284 18.07 1.50 -10.67
CA ARG A 284 18.91 0.60 -11.48
C ARG A 284 18.16 0.02 -12.69
N PHE A 285 17.39 0.86 -13.38
CA PHE A 285 16.48 0.43 -14.46
C PHE A 285 17.19 -0.32 -15.59
N ASN A 286 18.36 0.17 -16.02
CA ASN A 286 19.09 -0.40 -17.15
C ASN A 286 19.75 -1.75 -16.85
N GLN A 287 20.05 -2.05 -15.57
CA GLN A 287 20.68 -3.32 -15.17
C GLN A 287 19.67 -4.47 -15.12
N ILE A 288 18.38 -4.14 -15.09
CA ILE A 288 17.28 -5.11 -14.92
C ILE A 288 16.90 -5.76 -16.26
N ILE A 289 17.05 -5.04 -17.38
CA ILE A 289 16.62 -5.53 -18.71
C ILE A 289 17.40 -6.79 -19.12
N GLU A 290 18.63 -6.97 -18.62
CA GLU A 290 19.49 -8.11 -18.98
C GLU A 290 19.45 -9.27 -17.96
N SER A 291 18.96 -9.04 -16.73
CA SER A 291 19.17 -9.98 -15.62
C SER A 291 17.94 -10.77 -15.18
N TRP A 292 16.75 -10.54 -15.75
CA TRP A 292 15.52 -11.15 -15.24
C TRP A 292 14.43 -11.54 -16.24
#